data_AF-A0AAJ7J942-F1
#
_entry.id   AF-A0AAJ7J942-F1
#
_cell.length_a   1.000
_cell.length_b   1.000
_cell.length_c   1.000
_cell.angle_alpha   90.00
_cell.angle_beta   90.00
_cell.angle_gamma   90.00
#
_symmetry.space_group_name_H-M   'P 1'
#
loop_
_entity.id
_entity.type
_entity.pdbx_description
1 polymer ?
#
loop_
_entity_poly.entity_id
_entity_poly.type
_entity_poly.pdbx_seq_one_letter_code
_entity_poly.pdbx_strand_id
1 'polypeptide(L)'
;MKWCLVVLILVGVTRAENSVETDYSIFKCPELNSQEEIDLNAIMGKWYVVEVLEHKVDPLKPVSGMYVVDSCPIVMLRAVENSSKFFSSLRLLWTEEAGNLEYNFRIPDIYRKPGYWLSNSIQNGTLAERQYNQFTGNVHVMKAVASDMVLTFCSRSPDNQLYSLLLSREHILQQSDKRGVHNLLGRRGLKIVSIRQTCMNDGARRRGSAYLIGWLAVLGILSGIFFGSW
;
A
#
# COMPACT_ATOMS: atom_id res chain seq x y z
N MET A 1 55.58 39.14 -45.17
CA MET A 1 55.99 37.72 -45.31
C MET A 1 55.96 37.10 -43.92
N LYS A 2 54.87 36.42 -43.58
CA LYS A 2 54.78 34.96 -43.34
C LYS A 2 55.48 34.49 -42.06
N TRP A 3 54.64 34.07 -41.09
CA TRP A 3 54.85 33.01 -40.07
C TRP A 3 55.77 33.41 -38.89
N CYS A 4 55.61 33.00 -37.63
CA CYS A 4 54.74 32.06 -36.91
C CYS A 4 54.87 32.39 -35.40
N LEU A 5 53.80 32.23 -34.62
CA LEU A 5 53.79 31.61 -33.27
C LEU A 5 52.47 31.93 -32.56
N VAL A 6 51.47 31.10 -32.83
CA VAL A 6 50.35 30.90 -31.92
C VAL A 6 50.72 29.66 -31.09
N VAL A 7 51.08 29.86 -29.83
CA VAL A 7 51.23 28.77 -28.86
C VAL A 7 49.93 28.71 -28.05
N LEU A 8 49.13 27.69 -28.36
CA LEU A 8 47.92 27.31 -27.65
C LEU A 8 48.28 26.71 -26.28
N ILE A 9 47.96 27.42 -25.20
CA ILE A 9 47.85 26.82 -23.86
C ILE A 9 46.44 26.25 -23.75
N LEU A 10 46.29 24.96 -24.08
CA LEU A 10 45.09 24.20 -23.69
C LEU A 10 45.25 23.82 -22.22
N VAL A 11 44.66 24.64 -21.36
CA VAL A 11 44.32 24.28 -19.99
C VAL A 11 43.41 23.06 -20.04
N GLY A 12 43.80 22.02 -19.32
CA GLY A 12 43.09 20.76 -19.21
C GLY A 12 41.64 21.00 -18.80
N VAL A 13 40.73 20.70 -19.72
CA VAL A 13 39.38 20.28 -19.37
C VAL A 13 39.39 18.77 -19.48
N THR A 14 39.63 18.09 -18.36
CA THR A 14 39.21 16.71 -18.24
C THR A 14 37.68 16.71 -18.36
N ARG A 15 37.20 16.41 -19.57
CA ARG A 15 35.84 15.90 -19.73
C ARG A 15 35.82 14.59 -18.94
N ALA A 16 35.31 14.64 -17.72
CA ALA A 16 34.70 13.47 -17.12
C ALA A 16 33.58 13.07 -18.09
N GLU A 17 33.76 11.93 -18.73
CA GLU A 17 32.70 11.27 -19.47
C GLU A 17 31.61 10.95 -18.45
N ASN A 18 30.57 11.79 -18.40
CA ASN A 18 29.30 11.38 -17.83
C ASN A 18 28.67 10.40 -18.83
N SER A 19 29.17 9.16 -18.87
CA SER A 19 28.34 8.05 -19.31
C SER A 19 27.24 7.92 -18.26
N VAL A 20 26.12 8.60 -18.48
CA VAL A 20 24.84 8.14 -17.95
C VAL A 20 24.61 6.79 -18.63
N GLU A 21 25.16 5.76 -18.01
CA GLU A 21 24.81 4.38 -18.31
C GLU A 21 23.33 4.28 -17.95
N THR A 22 22.47 4.51 -18.94
CA THR A 22 21.07 4.11 -18.91
C THR A 22 21.08 2.59 -18.84
N ASP A 23 21.32 2.08 -17.64
CA ASP A 23 21.18 0.69 -17.27
C ASP A 23 19.69 0.39 -17.40
N TYR A 24 19.29 -0.05 -18.60
CA TYR A 24 18.10 -0.87 -18.81
C TYR A 24 18.34 -2.21 -18.09
N SER A 25 18.61 -2.15 -16.79
CA SER A 25 18.68 -3.31 -15.93
C SER A 25 17.30 -3.93 -15.99
N ILE A 26 17.26 -5.15 -16.53
CA ILE A 26 16.11 -6.01 -16.44
C ILE A 26 15.74 -6.07 -14.96
N PHE A 27 14.65 -5.40 -14.58
CA PHE A 27 14.23 -5.35 -13.19
C PHE A 27 14.05 -6.77 -12.67
N LYS A 28 14.72 -7.06 -11.54
CA LYS A 28 14.64 -8.32 -10.83
C LYS A 28 14.02 -8.07 -9.47
N CYS A 29 13.13 -8.96 -9.07
CA CYS A 29 12.63 -8.95 -7.71
C CYS A 29 13.80 -9.16 -6.74
N PRO A 30 13.94 -8.30 -5.71
CA PRO A 30 14.95 -8.51 -4.70
C PRO A 30 14.69 -9.82 -3.95
N GLU A 31 15.76 -10.45 -3.48
CA GLU A 31 15.63 -11.59 -2.57
C GLU A 31 15.17 -11.07 -1.20
N LEU A 32 13.89 -11.31 -0.89
CA LEU A 32 13.27 -10.87 0.35
C LEU A 32 13.04 -12.05 1.29
N ASN A 33 13.47 -11.89 2.53
CA ASN A 33 13.12 -12.80 3.62
C ASN A 33 11.74 -12.42 4.15
N SER A 34 10.76 -13.31 3.96
CA SER A 34 9.45 -13.22 4.61
C SER A 34 9.57 -13.59 6.10
N GLN A 35 8.55 -13.26 6.89
CA GLN A 35 8.45 -13.75 8.26
C GLN A 35 8.41 -15.29 8.26
N GLU A 36 9.26 -15.90 9.10
CA GLU A 36 9.48 -17.36 9.14
C GLU A 36 8.31 -18.09 9.80
N GLU A 37 7.75 -17.52 10.86
CA GLU A 37 6.63 -18.08 11.61
C GLU A 37 5.37 -17.24 11.41
N ILE A 38 4.37 -17.81 10.74
CA ILE A 38 3.08 -17.16 10.48
C ILE A 38 1.97 -18.17 10.74
N ASP A 39 1.04 -17.81 11.61
CA ASP A 39 -0.24 -18.51 11.71
C ASP A 39 -1.18 -18.00 10.61
N LEU A 40 -1.34 -18.80 9.56
CA LEU A 40 -2.20 -18.45 8.43
C LEU A 40 -3.65 -18.25 8.86
N ASN A 41 -4.14 -18.95 9.89
CA ASN A 41 -5.51 -18.74 10.39
C ASN A 41 -5.67 -17.36 11.02
N ALA A 42 -4.67 -16.93 11.79
CA ALA A 42 -4.68 -15.64 12.48
C ALA A 42 -4.69 -14.44 11.51
N ILE A 43 -4.13 -14.60 10.31
CA ILE A 43 -4.12 -13.53 9.30
C ILE A 43 -5.36 -13.51 8.39
N MET A 44 -6.25 -14.51 8.46
CA MET A 44 -7.45 -14.54 7.62
C MET A 44 -8.43 -13.40 7.95
N GLY A 45 -9.39 -13.19 7.06
CA GLY A 45 -10.47 -12.23 7.23
C GLY A 45 -10.14 -10.84 6.71
N LYS A 46 -10.84 -9.84 7.27
CA LYS A 46 -10.85 -8.46 6.79
C LYS A 46 -9.64 -7.67 7.27
N TRP A 47 -9.07 -6.88 6.36
CA TRP A 47 -8.01 -5.92 6.57
C TRP A 47 -8.32 -4.61 5.83
N TYR A 48 -7.98 -3.48 6.43
CA TYR A 48 -8.01 -2.17 5.77
C TYR A 48 -6.63 -1.87 5.23
N VAL A 49 -6.57 -1.39 3.99
CA VAL A 49 -5.32 -0.87 3.42
C VAL A 49 -5.15 0.54 3.95
N VAL A 50 -4.13 0.76 4.78
CA VAL A 50 -3.87 2.05 5.43
C VAL A 50 -2.84 2.86 4.65
N GLU A 51 -1.83 2.18 4.09
CA GLU A 51 -0.84 2.79 3.20
C GLU A 51 -0.47 1.83 2.06
N VAL A 52 -0.28 2.38 0.86
CA VAL A 52 0.41 1.71 -0.26
C VAL A 52 1.76 2.38 -0.41
N LEU A 53 2.83 1.58 -0.27
CA LEU A 53 4.21 2.02 -0.21
C LEU A 53 4.92 1.59 -1.49
N GLU A 54 5.22 2.54 -2.38
CA GLU A 54 5.92 2.27 -3.62
C GLU A 54 7.43 2.29 -3.38
N HIS A 55 8.14 1.27 -3.85
CA HIS A 55 9.59 1.13 -3.65
C HIS A 55 10.42 1.44 -4.89
N LYS A 56 9.76 1.60 -6.03
CA LYS A 56 10.39 1.88 -7.31
C LYS A 56 10.00 3.28 -7.76
N VAL A 57 10.97 4.01 -8.29
CA VAL A 57 10.74 5.28 -8.97
C VAL A 57 10.15 4.98 -10.34
N ASP A 58 8.93 5.46 -10.59
CA ASP A 58 8.37 5.52 -11.92
C ASP A 58 8.70 6.89 -12.53
N PRO A 59 9.57 6.97 -13.55
CA PRO A 59 9.96 8.25 -14.15
C PRO A 59 8.80 8.96 -14.85
N LEU A 60 7.70 8.26 -15.17
CA LEU A 60 6.49 8.84 -15.77
C LEU A 60 5.52 9.36 -14.70
N LYS A 61 5.70 8.96 -13.43
CA LYS A 61 4.85 9.41 -12.32
C LYS A 61 5.54 10.57 -11.60
N PRO A 62 5.00 11.80 -11.69
CA PRO A 62 5.66 12.99 -11.15
C PRO A 62 5.65 13.05 -9.61
N VAL A 63 4.90 12.16 -8.95
CA VAL A 63 4.68 12.21 -7.51
C VAL A 63 5.66 11.30 -6.79
N SER A 64 6.82 11.87 -6.44
CA SER A 64 7.67 11.34 -5.37
C SER A 64 7.21 11.96 -4.05
N GLY A 65 6.90 11.16 -3.03
CA GLY A 65 6.46 11.64 -1.71
C GLY A 65 5.13 11.06 -1.22
N MET A 66 4.53 11.74 -0.23
CA MET A 66 3.34 11.29 0.47
C MET A 66 2.09 12.05 -0.01
N TYR A 67 1.01 11.32 -0.32
CA TYR A 67 -0.28 11.90 -0.70
C TYR A 67 -1.44 11.09 -0.09
N VAL A 68 -2.56 11.76 0.14
CA VAL A 68 -3.76 11.17 0.75
C VAL A 68 -4.82 10.97 -0.33
N VAL A 69 -5.49 9.82 -0.31
CA VAL A 69 -6.61 9.51 -1.19
C VAL A 69 -7.87 9.28 -0.36
N ASP A 70 -8.97 9.89 -0.78
CA ASP A 70 -10.30 9.72 -0.18
C ASP A 70 -10.92 8.38 -0.57
N SER A 71 -10.26 7.29 -0.19
CA SER A 71 -10.71 5.92 -0.40
C SER A 71 -10.24 5.07 0.77
N CYS A 72 -11.01 4.05 1.15
CA CYS A 72 -10.60 3.07 2.15
C CYS A 72 -10.69 1.65 1.60
N PRO A 73 -9.69 1.21 0.82
CA PRO A 73 -9.69 -0.12 0.24
C PRO A 73 -9.67 -1.21 1.31
N ILE A 74 -10.39 -2.28 1.04
CA ILE A 74 -10.51 -3.44 1.92
C ILE A 74 -9.89 -4.65 1.23
N VAL A 75 -9.10 -5.39 2.00
CA VAL A 75 -8.54 -6.67 1.59
C VAL A 75 -9.13 -7.76 2.46
N MET A 76 -9.66 -8.81 1.84
CA MET A 76 -10.22 -9.98 2.53
C MET A 76 -9.39 -11.22 2.17
N LEU A 77 -8.72 -11.79 3.17
CA LEU A 77 -7.99 -13.05 3.03
C LEU A 77 -8.88 -14.25 3.37
N ARG A 78 -8.89 -15.26 2.51
CA ARG A 78 -9.66 -16.50 2.69
C ARG A 78 -8.82 -17.71 2.35
N ALA A 79 -9.01 -18.79 3.12
CA ALA A 79 -8.52 -20.10 2.74
C ALA A 79 -9.29 -20.63 1.51
N VAL A 80 -8.63 -21.44 0.69
CA VAL A 80 -9.30 -22.15 -0.42
C VAL A 80 -9.79 -23.50 0.10
N GLU A 81 -11.11 -23.69 0.19
CA GLU A 81 -11.77 -24.77 0.92
C GLU A 81 -11.41 -26.21 0.49
N ASN A 82 -10.87 -26.41 -0.71
CA ASN A 82 -10.39 -27.73 -1.16
C ASN A 82 -9.09 -28.18 -0.49
N SER A 83 -8.50 -27.34 0.36
CA SER A 83 -7.23 -27.59 1.04
C SER A 83 -7.41 -27.77 2.55
N SER A 84 -8.50 -28.45 2.96
CA SER A 84 -8.96 -28.63 4.35
C SER A 84 -7.97 -29.33 5.31
N LYS A 85 -6.76 -29.65 4.85
CA LYS A 85 -5.65 -30.12 5.71
C LYS A 85 -4.34 -29.34 5.54
N PHE A 86 -4.20 -28.52 4.49
CA PHE A 86 -2.98 -27.79 4.18
C PHE A 86 -3.32 -26.45 3.51
N PHE A 87 -3.04 -25.30 4.14
CA PHE A 87 -3.23 -23.96 3.56
C PHE A 87 -2.21 -23.64 2.45
N SER A 88 -1.99 -24.56 1.51
CA SER A 88 -1.07 -24.37 0.38
C SER A 88 -1.58 -23.35 -0.63
N SER A 89 -2.80 -22.85 -0.47
CA SER A 89 -3.38 -21.79 -1.29
C SER A 89 -4.33 -20.90 -0.50
N LEU A 90 -4.34 -19.61 -0.83
CA LEU A 90 -5.24 -18.61 -0.23
C LEU A 90 -5.70 -17.60 -1.28
N ARG A 91 -6.84 -16.97 -1.01
CA ARG A 91 -7.47 -15.95 -1.85
C ARG A 91 -7.41 -14.60 -1.17
N LEU A 92 -7.12 -13.57 -1.95
CA LEU A 92 -7.17 -12.17 -1.52
C LEU A 92 -8.19 -11.45 -2.40
N LEU A 93 -9.30 -11.03 -1.80
CA LEU A 93 -10.27 -10.17 -2.46
C LEU A 93 -10.01 -8.71 -2.07
N TRP A 94 -9.58 -7.91 -3.03
CA TRP A 94 -9.47 -6.47 -2.94
C TRP A 94 -10.80 -5.84 -3.32
N THR A 95 -11.27 -4.87 -2.55
CA THR A 95 -12.49 -4.11 -2.83
C THR A 95 -12.25 -2.62 -2.56
N GLU A 96 -12.59 -1.80 -3.53
CA GLU A 96 -12.55 -0.35 -3.45
C GLU A 96 -13.72 0.25 -4.24
N GLU A 97 -13.89 1.56 -4.20
CA GLU A 97 -15.03 2.24 -4.86
C GLU A 97 -15.04 2.02 -6.38
N ALA A 98 -13.85 1.91 -7.01
CA ALA A 98 -13.71 1.66 -8.43
C ALA A 98 -14.10 0.24 -8.86
N GLY A 99 -14.11 -0.72 -7.93
CA GLY A 99 -14.44 -2.11 -8.20
C GLY A 99 -13.71 -3.11 -7.28
N ASN A 100 -13.69 -4.36 -7.72
CA ASN A 100 -13.04 -5.44 -7.00
C ASN A 100 -12.05 -6.20 -7.88
N LEU A 101 -11.14 -6.89 -7.20
CA LEU A 101 -10.15 -7.74 -7.81
C LEU A 101 -9.81 -8.90 -6.88
N GLU A 102 -9.76 -10.10 -7.44
CA GLU A 102 -9.47 -11.31 -6.68
C GLU A 102 -8.16 -11.94 -7.14
N TYR A 103 -7.27 -12.13 -6.18
CA TYR A 103 -6.01 -12.81 -6.35
C TYR A 103 -6.09 -14.22 -5.77
N ASN A 104 -5.50 -15.17 -6.49
CA ASN A 104 -5.23 -16.51 -5.99
C ASN A 104 -3.72 -16.64 -5.76
N PHE A 105 -3.37 -17.07 -4.56
CA PHE A 105 -1.99 -17.28 -4.15
C PHE A 105 -1.74 -18.74 -3.80
N ARG A 106 -0.58 -19.24 -4.20
CA ARG A 106 -0.05 -20.54 -3.77
C ARG A 106 1.13 -20.35 -2.83
N ILE A 107 1.26 -21.22 -1.85
CA ILE A 107 2.39 -21.27 -0.91
C ILE A 107 3.16 -22.56 -1.21
N PRO A 108 4.30 -22.49 -1.93
CA PRO A 108 5.03 -23.67 -2.37
C PRO A 108 5.56 -24.52 -1.22
N ASP A 109 6.04 -23.87 -0.16
CA ASP A 109 6.63 -24.51 1.01
C ASP A 109 6.06 -23.87 2.28
N ILE A 110 4.89 -24.36 2.69
CA ILE A 110 4.19 -23.86 3.88
C ILE A 110 4.97 -24.09 5.18
N TYR A 111 5.82 -25.10 5.25
CA TYR A 111 6.53 -25.46 6.48
C TYR A 111 7.79 -24.63 6.70
N ARG A 112 8.49 -24.27 5.62
CA ARG A 112 9.73 -23.49 5.71
C ARG A 112 9.55 -22.02 5.35
N LYS A 113 8.60 -21.70 4.48
CA LYS A 113 8.38 -20.35 3.96
C LYS A 113 6.88 -20.01 3.87
N PRO A 114 6.13 -20.06 4.99
CA PRO A 114 4.69 -19.76 4.98
C PRO A 114 4.39 -18.32 4.53
N GLY A 115 5.35 -17.41 4.66
CA GLY A 115 5.23 -16.02 4.21
C GLY A 115 5.61 -15.76 2.76
N TYR A 116 5.93 -16.81 1.98
CA TYR A 116 6.26 -16.68 0.57
C TYR A 116 5.12 -17.20 -0.31
N TRP A 117 4.50 -16.30 -1.05
CA TRP A 117 3.31 -16.57 -1.84
C TRP A 117 3.57 -16.29 -3.32
N LEU A 118 2.92 -17.07 -4.19
CA LEU A 118 3.04 -16.95 -5.65
C LEU A 118 1.69 -16.68 -6.28
N SER A 119 1.64 -15.74 -7.23
CA SER A 119 0.47 -15.49 -8.08
C SER A 119 0.84 -15.67 -9.54
N ASN A 120 0.31 -16.73 -10.14
CA ASN A 120 0.52 -17.07 -11.55
C ASN A 120 -0.79 -17.11 -12.34
N SER A 121 -1.92 -16.85 -11.68
CA SER A 121 -3.24 -16.88 -12.29
C SER A 121 -3.71 -15.47 -12.63
N ILE A 122 -4.41 -15.34 -13.74
CA ILE A 122 -5.16 -14.13 -14.08
C ILE A 122 -6.13 -13.82 -12.93
N GLN A 123 -6.20 -12.56 -12.55
CA GLN A 123 -7.14 -12.08 -11.54
C GLN A 123 -8.51 -11.84 -12.15
N ASN A 124 -9.54 -12.21 -11.38
CA ASN A 124 -10.94 -11.97 -11.73
C ASN A 124 -11.46 -10.73 -10.99
N GLY A 125 -12.48 -10.07 -11.53
CA GLY A 125 -13.16 -8.96 -10.85
C GLY A 125 -13.52 -7.83 -11.79
N THR A 126 -14.30 -6.87 -11.31
CA THR A 126 -14.79 -5.75 -12.12
C THR A 126 -13.66 -4.81 -12.55
N LEU A 127 -12.55 -4.76 -11.80
CA LEU A 127 -11.36 -4.01 -12.21
C LEU A 127 -10.62 -4.74 -13.35
N ALA A 128 -10.58 -6.08 -13.33
CA ALA A 128 -9.92 -6.88 -14.37
C ALA A 128 -10.49 -6.61 -15.78
N GLU A 129 -11.78 -6.28 -15.86
CA GLU A 129 -12.48 -5.95 -17.11
C GLU A 129 -12.14 -4.54 -17.63
N ARG A 130 -11.56 -3.67 -16.81
CA ARG A 130 -11.34 -2.24 -17.09
C ARG A 130 -9.86 -1.88 -17.26
N GLN A 131 -9.18 -2.54 -18.20
CA GLN A 131 -7.76 -2.29 -18.52
C GLN A 131 -6.83 -2.42 -17.29
N TYR A 132 -7.16 -3.29 -16.34
CA TYR A 132 -6.29 -3.54 -15.19
C TYR A 132 -5.06 -4.34 -15.60
N ASN A 133 -3.89 -3.88 -15.16
CA ASN A 133 -2.62 -4.57 -15.38
C ASN A 133 -2.55 -5.80 -14.46
N GLN A 134 -2.81 -6.96 -15.05
CA GLN A 134 -2.77 -8.26 -14.39
C GLN A 134 -1.43 -8.44 -13.67
N PHE A 135 -1.48 -8.84 -12.41
CA PHE A 135 -0.32 -9.12 -11.58
C PHE A 135 0.13 -10.56 -11.77
N THR A 136 1.40 -10.77 -12.08
CA THR A 136 2.01 -12.11 -12.04
C THR A 136 3.37 -12.01 -11.39
N GLY A 137 3.54 -12.65 -10.24
CA GLY A 137 4.72 -12.47 -9.42
C GLY A 137 4.60 -13.05 -8.02
N ASN A 138 5.44 -12.53 -7.13
CA ASN A 138 5.64 -13.06 -5.79
C ASN A 138 5.11 -12.06 -4.77
N VAL A 139 4.59 -12.57 -3.66
CA VAL A 139 4.17 -11.78 -2.51
C VAL A 139 4.88 -12.30 -1.27
N HIS A 140 5.48 -11.39 -0.52
CA HIS A 140 6.20 -11.69 0.72
C HIS A 140 5.47 -11.07 1.91
N VAL A 141 5.14 -11.89 2.91
CA VAL A 141 4.66 -11.40 4.20
C VAL A 141 5.86 -10.90 5.00
N MET A 142 6.01 -9.58 5.09
CA MET A 142 7.17 -8.97 5.74
C MET A 142 7.00 -8.86 7.25
N LYS A 143 5.75 -8.68 7.68
CA LYS A 143 5.29 -8.63 9.07
C LYS A 143 3.84 -9.12 9.12
N ALA A 144 3.49 -9.95 10.09
CA ALA A 144 2.13 -10.34 10.40
C ALA A 144 1.97 -10.44 11.92
N VAL A 145 1.21 -9.51 12.49
CA VAL A 145 0.78 -9.52 13.89
C VAL A 145 -0.73 -9.33 13.96
N ALA A 146 -1.33 -9.44 15.15
CA ALA A 146 -2.78 -9.37 15.32
C ALA A 146 -3.39 -8.04 14.81
N SER A 147 -2.68 -6.92 14.99
CA SER A 147 -3.15 -5.57 14.66
C SER A 147 -2.88 -5.13 13.23
N ASP A 148 -1.73 -5.51 12.68
CA ASP A 148 -1.21 -5.00 11.42
C ASP A 148 -0.36 -6.04 10.67
N MET A 149 -0.36 -5.91 9.34
CA MET A 149 0.32 -6.83 8.44
C MET A 149 0.94 -6.06 7.28
N VAL A 150 2.07 -6.55 6.78
CA VAL A 150 2.78 -5.95 5.65
C VAL A 150 2.98 -7.00 4.57
N LEU A 151 2.39 -6.76 3.40
CA LEU A 151 2.54 -7.60 2.23
C LEU A 151 3.34 -6.86 1.16
N THR A 152 4.48 -7.42 0.73
CA THR A 152 5.29 -6.85 -0.36
C THR A 152 5.05 -7.64 -1.64
N PHE A 153 4.58 -6.94 -2.67
CA PHE A 153 4.32 -7.46 -4.00
C PHE A 153 5.50 -7.15 -4.91
N CYS A 154 5.95 -8.14 -5.64
CA CYS A 154 6.93 -7.96 -6.68
C CYS A 154 6.55 -8.72 -7.95
N SER A 155 6.56 -8.03 -9.08
CA SER A 155 6.32 -8.61 -10.39
C SER A 155 7.32 -8.05 -11.40
N ARG A 156 7.78 -8.89 -12.32
CA ARG A 156 8.65 -8.50 -13.43
C ARG A 156 7.86 -8.08 -14.69
N SER A 157 6.60 -8.48 -14.81
CA SER A 157 5.81 -8.21 -16.01
C SER A 157 4.34 -8.11 -15.63
N PRO A 158 3.59 -7.11 -16.12
CA PRO A 158 3.95 -6.21 -17.24
C PRO A 158 4.81 -4.99 -16.86
N ASP A 159 4.62 -4.37 -15.69
CA ASP A 159 5.19 -3.04 -15.41
C ASP A 159 6.35 -3.01 -14.41
N ASN A 160 6.95 -4.16 -14.11
CA ASN A 160 8.03 -4.25 -13.12
C ASN A 160 7.61 -3.60 -11.78
N GLN A 161 6.58 -4.15 -11.15
CA GLN A 161 5.96 -3.62 -9.94
C GLN A 161 6.73 -4.03 -8.69
N LEU A 162 6.97 -3.09 -7.78
CA LEU A 162 7.49 -3.34 -6.44
C LEU A 162 6.86 -2.37 -5.44
N TYR A 163 5.94 -2.87 -4.63
CA TYR A 163 5.23 -2.09 -3.64
C TYR A 163 4.87 -2.94 -2.43
N SER A 164 4.61 -2.28 -1.30
CA SER A 164 4.10 -2.93 -0.10
C SER A 164 2.75 -2.36 0.30
N LEU A 165 1.89 -3.22 0.81
CA LEU A 165 0.64 -2.85 1.46
C LEU A 165 0.86 -2.87 2.97
N LEU A 166 0.55 -1.76 3.64
CA LEU A 166 0.40 -1.72 5.09
C LEU A 166 -1.08 -1.89 5.43
N LEU A 167 -1.38 -3.02 6.05
CA LEU A 167 -2.72 -3.46 6.39
C LEU A 167 -2.95 -3.33 7.89
N SER A 168 -4.17 -2.98 8.29
CA SER A 168 -4.59 -2.94 9.69
C SER A 168 -5.98 -3.56 9.88
N ARG A 169 -6.24 -4.11 11.07
CA ARG A 169 -7.59 -4.54 11.47
C ARG A 169 -8.52 -3.35 11.71
N GLU A 170 -7.97 -2.16 11.93
CA GLU A 170 -8.71 -0.91 12.12
C GLU A 170 -8.47 0.06 10.96
N HIS A 171 -9.30 1.11 10.87
CA HIS A 171 -9.20 2.12 9.81
C HIS A 171 -7.99 3.05 10.00
N ILE A 172 -7.49 3.12 11.23
CA ILE A 172 -6.43 4.03 11.64
C ILE A 172 -5.34 3.20 12.30
N LEU A 173 -4.10 3.44 11.89
CA LEU A 173 -2.91 2.87 12.51
C LEU A 173 -2.07 3.99 13.12
N GLN A 174 -1.50 3.76 14.31
CA GLN A 174 -0.72 4.78 15.00
C GLN A 174 0.53 5.17 14.21
N GLN A 175 0.94 6.44 14.34
CA GLN A 175 2.10 6.95 13.61
C GLN A 175 3.42 6.27 14.01
N SER A 176 3.52 5.83 15.28
CA SER A 176 4.64 5.02 15.77
C SER A 176 4.74 3.68 15.04
N ASP A 177 3.61 3.00 14.84
CA ASP A 177 3.54 1.70 14.17
C ASP A 177 3.88 1.84 12.68
N LYS A 178 3.32 2.87 12.02
CA LYS A 178 3.68 3.24 10.64
C LYS A 178 5.19 3.46 10.50
N ARG A 179 5.78 4.27 11.38
CA ARG A 179 7.23 4.52 11.40
C ARG A 179 8.03 3.24 11.62
N GLY A 180 7.56 2.35 12.50
CA GLY A 180 8.15 1.04 12.75
C GLY A 180 8.18 0.17 11.48
N VAL A 181 7.08 0.15 10.74
CA VAL A 181 6.97 -0.53 9.44
C VAL A 181 7.90 0.09 8.40
N HIS A 182 7.94 1.41 8.28
CA HIS A 182 8.83 2.11 7.34
C HIS A 182 10.31 1.77 7.60
N ASN A 183 10.71 1.77 8.88
CA ASN A 183 12.06 1.38 9.31
C ASN A 183 12.34 -0.11 9.06
N LEU A 184 11.35 -1.00 9.25
CA LEU A 184 11.48 -2.41 8.92
C LEU A 184 11.76 -2.60 7.43
N LEU A 185 10.98 -1.96 6.56
CA LEU A 185 11.14 -2.07 5.11
C LEU A 185 12.49 -1.50 4.65
N GLY A 186 12.89 -0.33 5.17
CA GLY A 186 14.19 0.26 4.89
C GLY A 186 15.36 -0.67 5.25
N ARG A 187 15.29 -1.35 6.41
CA ARG A 187 16.30 -2.34 6.82
C ARG A 187 16.33 -3.59 5.95
N ARG A 188 15.22 -3.93 5.29
CA ARG A 188 15.14 -5.03 4.31
C ARG A 188 15.44 -4.59 2.88
N GLY A 189 16.04 -3.42 2.69
CA GLY A 189 16.42 -2.90 1.37
C GLY A 189 15.26 -2.35 0.54
N LEU A 190 14.06 -2.26 1.12
CA LEU A 190 12.87 -1.72 0.47
C LEU A 190 12.71 -0.24 0.82
N LYS A 191 13.51 0.61 0.17
CA LYS A 191 13.39 2.07 0.31
C LYS A 191 12.02 2.52 -0.20
N ILE A 192 11.37 3.41 0.53
CA ILE A 192 10.05 3.93 0.16
C ILE A 192 10.26 5.21 -0.65
N VAL A 193 9.70 5.24 -1.85
CA VAL A 193 9.77 6.37 -2.79
C VAL A 193 8.49 7.20 -2.73
N SER A 194 7.35 6.52 -2.62
CA SER A 194 6.03 7.16 -2.63
C SER A 194 5.11 6.45 -1.63
N ILE A 195 4.29 7.24 -0.95
CA ILE A 195 3.34 6.78 0.06
C ILE A 195 1.97 7.29 -0.33
N ARG A 196 1.06 6.38 -0.64
CA ARG A 196 -0.37 6.65 -0.74
C ARG A 196 -1.04 6.31 0.58
N GLN A 197 -1.53 7.30 1.30
CA GLN A 197 -2.32 7.10 2.52
C GLN A 197 -3.80 6.98 2.18
N THR A 198 -4.46 6.00 2.80
CA THR A 198 -5.88 5.68 2.61
C THR A 198 -6.59 5.64 3.96
N CYS A 199 -7.93 5.60 3.94
CA CYS A 199 -8.77 5.57 5.14
C CYS A 199 -8.66 6.80 6.08
N MET A 200 -8.15 7.94 5.61
CA MET A 200 -7.96 9.13 6.47
C MET A 200 -9.25 9.91 6.77
N ASN A 201 -10.27 9.81 5.90
CA ASN A 201 -11.47 10.66 5.97
C ASN A 201 -12.71 10.01 6.60
N ASP A 202 -12.66 8.72 6.94
CA ASP A 202 -13.83 8.02 7.50
C ASP A 202 -14.18 8.50 8.94
N GLY A 203 -13.26 9.22 9.59
CA GLY A 203 -13.51 9.95 10.83
C GLY A 203 -14.35 11.24 10.67
N ALA A 204 -14.47 11.79 9.45
CA ALA A 204 -15.25 13.01 9.20
C ALA A 204 -16.74 12.72 8.99
N ARG A 205 -17.11 11.53 8.48
CA ARG A 205 -18.52 11.14 8.32
C ARG A 205 -19.22 10.81 9.64
N ARG A 206 -18.47 10.54 10.72
CA ARG A 206 -19.02 10.32 12.07
C ARG A 206 -18.99 11.54 13.00
N ARG A 207 -18.67 12.73 12.48
CA ARG A 207 -18.72 13.99 13.25
C ARG A 207 -19.82 14.95 12.76
N GLY A 208 -20.88 14.39 12.18
CA GLY A 208 -22.07 15.11 11.73
C GLY A 208 -23.35 14.59 12.39
N SER A 209 -23.39 14.49 13.72
CA SER A 209 -24.66 14.40 14.48
C SER A 209 -24.41 14.66 15.98
N ALA A 210 -23.90 15.84 16.29
CA ALA A 210 -24.03 16.43 17.61
C ALA A 210 -24.30 17.92 17.40
N TYR A 211 -25.29 18.46 18.09
CA TYR A 211 -25.85 19.82 18.00
C TYR A 211 -26.99 20.04 16.99
N LEU A 212 -28.17 19.47 17.27
CA LEU A 212 -29.46 20.16 17.01
C LEU A 212 -30.57 19.69 17.98
N ILE A 213 -30.30 19.62 19.29
CA ILE A 213 -31.38 19.65 20.30
C ILE A 213 -30.94 20.54 21.44
N GLY A 214 -31.25 21.84 21.33
CA GLY A 214 -30.90 22.82 22.34
C GLY A 214 -31.58 24.17 22.16
N TRP A 215 -32.71 24.26 21.44
CA TRP A 215 -33.47 25.50 21.27
C TRP A 215 -35.00 25.27 21.17
N LEU A 216 -35.55 24.38 22.00
CA LEU A 216 -37.01 24.30 22.21
C LEU A 216 -37.44 24.36 23.69
N ALA A 217 -36.50 24.56 24.63
CA ALA A 217 -36.83 24.69 26.06
C ALA A 217 -36.95 26.14 26.56
N VAL A 218 -36.71 27.16 25.72
CA VAL A 218 -36.73 28.58 26.15
C VAL A 218 -38.05 29.30 25.80
N LEU A 219 -38.90 28.73 24.94
CA LEU A 219 -40.22 29.31 24.64
C LEU A 219 -41.36 28.79 25.53
N GLY A 220 -41.12 27.78 26.37
CA GLY A 220 -42.12 27.23 27.31
C GLY A 220 -42.15 27.89 28.70
N ILE A 221 -41.22 28.81 29.00
CA ILE A 221 -41.11 29.45 30.33
C ILE A 221 -41.68 30.88 30.35
N LEU A 222 -42.12 31.42 29.21
CA LEU A 222 -42.75 32.76 29.14
C LEU A 222 -44.29 32.76 29.01
N SER A 223 -44.95 31.61 28.93
CA SER A 223 -46.43 31.54 28.89
C SER A 223 -47.08 31.09 30.21
N GLY A 224 -46.31 30.92 31.29
CA GLY A 224 -46.80 30.39 32.57
C GLY A 224 -47.07 31.42 33.69
N ILE A 225 -46.92 32.73 33.44
CA ILE A 225 -46.96 33.77 34.51
C ILE A 225 -48.24 34.64 34.46
N PHE A 226 -49.22 34.36 33.59
CA PHE A 226 -50.44 35.20 33.47
C PHE A 226 -51.78 34.46 33.67
N PHE A 227 -51.87 33.54 34.64
CA PHE A 227 -53.17 33.19 35.25
C PHE A 227 -53.08 33.34 36.76
N GLY A 228 -53.12 34.61 37.19
CA GLY A 228 -53.37 35.00 38.57
C GLY A 228 -54.87 34.92 38.88
N SER A 229 -55.16 34.23 39.99
CA SER A 229 -56.20 34.53 40.97
C SER A 229 -57.02 35.81 40.73
N TRP A 230 -58.30 35.67 40.35
CA TRP A 230 -59.45 36.12 41.15
C TRP A 230 -60.74 35.49 40.64
#